data_AF-A1AUU9-F1
#
_entry.id   AF-A1AUU9-F1
#
_cell.length_a   1.000
_cell.length_b   1.000
_cell.length_c   1.000
_cell.angle_alpha   90.00
_cell.angle_beta   90.00
_cell.angle_gamma   90.00
#
_symmetry.space_group_name_H-M   'P 1'
#
loop_
_entity.id
_entity.type
_entity.pdbx_description
1 polymer ?
#
loop_
_entity_poly.entity_id
_entity_poly.type
_entity_poly.pdbx_seq_one_letter_code
_entity_poly.pdbx_strand_id
1 'polypeptide(L)'
;MDTTSLLLSPPIAFVLLLISALVDFWLLGIIVNKGTERKGKSKPYACGEDVQHHRLQPDYGQFFSFAFFFTIMHVVAMIIATVPSGSLPDSLFAALFTISAATGLAALFRKDA
;
A
#
# COMPACT_ATOMS: atom_id res chain seq x y z
N MET A 1 31.73 10.41 7.71
CA MET A 1 30.38 9.86 7.55
C MET A 1 30.37 8.53 8.26
N ASP A 2 29.53 8.37 9.27
CA ASP A 2 29.48 7.14 10.04
C ASP A 2 28.93 6.00 9.17
N THR A 3 29.53 4.82 9.24
CA THR A 3 29.15 3.65 8.44
C THR A 3 27.69 3.25 8.68
N THR A 4 27.19 3.46 9.90
CA THR A 4 25.80 3.26 10.30
C THR A 4 24.84 4.21 9.59
N SER A 5 25.20 5.49 9.43
CA SER A 5 24.39 6.47 8.70
C SER A 5 24.29 6.16 7.21
N LEU A 6 25.35 5.57 6.64
CA LEU A 6 25.33 5.12 5.25
C LEU A 6 24.42 3.90 5.08
N LEU A 7 24.52 2.90 5.97
CA LEU A 7 23.67 1.70 5.97
C LEU A 7 22.19 2.01 6.12
N LEU A 8 21.82 2.99 6.96
CA LEU A 8 20.43 3.41 7.18
C LEU A 8 19.91 4.41 6.14
N SER A 9 20.72 4.81 5.16
CA SER A 9 20.21 5.66 4.08
C SER A 9 19.10 4.92 3.32
N PRO A 10 17.96 5.56 3.02
CA PRO A 10 16.81 4.92 2.37
C PRO A 10 17.15 4.09 1.11
N PRO A 11 18.00 4.56 0.17
CA PRO A 11 18.31 3.75 -1.02
C PRO A 11 19.13 2.50 -0.69
N ILE A 12 20.09 2.59 0.23
CA ILE A 12 20.94 1.45 0.59
C ILE A 12 20.15 0.42 1.39
N ALA A 13 19.37 0.86 2.38
CA ALA A 13 18.50 -0.01 3.15
C ALA A 13 17.49 -0.74 2.26
N PHE A 14 16.88 -0.04 1.29
CA PHE A 14 15.96 -0.64 0.32
C PHE A 14 16.64 -1.74 -0.51
N VAL A 15 17.83 -1.48 -1.05
CA VAL A 15 18.57 -2.47 -1.86
C VAL A 15 18.93 -3.70 -1.02
N LEU A 16 19.37 -3.51 0.22
CA LEU A 16 19.71 -4.62 1.12
C LEU A 16 18.48 -5.50 1.43
N LEU A 17 17.34 -4.89 1.76
CA LEU A 17 16.09 -5.60 2.01
C LEU A 17 15.54 -6.29 0.75
N LEU A 18 15.72 -5.67 -0.42
CA LEU A 18 15.34 -6.28 -1.69
C LEU A 18 16.19 -7.51 -1.98
N ILE A 19 17.51 -7.42 -1.78
CA ILE A 19 18.43 -8.56 -1.94
C ILE A 19 18.05 -9.67 -0.96
N SER A 20 17.79 -9.36 0.32
CA SER A 20 17.38 -10.37 1.28
C SER A 20 16.08 -11.07 0.85
N ALA A 21 15.07 -10.31 0.42
CA ALA A 21 13.81 -10.87 -0.05
C ALA A 21 13.98 -11.77 -1.29
N LEU A 22 14.89 -11.42 -2.21
CA LEU A 22 15.21 -12.25 -3.38
C LEU A 22 15.95 -13.54 -2.99
N VAL A 23 16.88 -13.45 -2.05
CA VAL A 23 17.60 -14.60 -1.51
C VAL A 23 16.62 -15.56 -0.81
N ASP A 24 15.73 -15.03 0.01
CA ASP A 24 14.67 -15.80 0.66
C ASP A 24 13.79 -16.47 -0.38
N PHE A 25 13.26 -15.72 -1.36
CA PHE A 25 12.44 -16.28 -2.44
C PHE A 25 13.14 -17.42 -3.18
N TRP A 26 14.43 -17.28 -3.48
CA TRP A 26 15.22 -18.30 -4.14
C TRP A 26 15.45 -19.53 -3.26
N LEU A 27 15.85 -19.34 -2.01
CA LEU A 27 16.06 -20.42 -1.03
C LEU A 27 14.78 -21.21 -0.80
N LEU A 28 13.65 -20.52 -0.56
CA LEU A 28 12.35 -21.16 -0.41
C LEU A 28 11.95 -21.92 -1.68
N GLY A 29 12.27 -21.38 -2.86
CA GLY A 29 12.05 -22.05 -4.15
C GLY A 29 12.88 -23.32 -4.35
N ILE A 30 14.01 -23.48 -3.65
CA ILE A 30 14.81 -24.71 -3.66
C ILE A 30 14.24 -25.72 -2.67
N ILE A 31 13.85 -25.26 -1.48
CA ILE A 31 13.36 -26.12 -0.40
C ILE A 31 11.96 -26.68 -0.70
N VAL A 32 11.17 -25.98 -1.52
CA VAL A 32 9.78 -26.38 -1.82
C VAL A 32 9.71 -27.77 -2.45
N ASN A 33 8.88 -28.64 -1.88
CA ASN A 33 8.56 -29.92 -2.50
C ASN A 33 7.70 -29.69 -3.75
N LYS A 34 8.26 -29.97 -4.92
CA LYS A 34 7.54 -29.93 -6.21
C LYS A 34 6.59 -31.14 -6.26
N GLY A 35 5.43 -31.01 -5.63
CA GLY A 35 4.39 -32.04 -5.64
C GLY A 35 3.98 -32.42 -7.06
N THR A 36 3.54 -33.67 -7.27
CA THR A 36 3.18 -34.19 -8.59
C THR A 36 2.11 -33.35 -9.27
N GLU A 37 2.26 -33.14 -10.58
CA GLU A 37 1.23 -32.47 -11.37
C GLU A 37 -0.03 -33.34 -11.39
N ARG A 38 -1.13 -32.79 -10.91
CA ARG A 38 -2.44 -33.46 -10.87
C ARG A 38 -3.47 -32.60 -11.57
N LYS A 39 -4.41 -33.25 -12.26
CA LYS A 39 -5.54 -32.59 -12.91
C LYS A 39 -6.31 -31.77 -11.86
N GLY A 40 -6.33 -30.45 -12.01
CA GLY A 40 -6.97 -29.53 -11.06
C GLY A 40 -6.03 -28.78 -10.11
N LYS A 41 -4.73 -29.12 -10.02
CA LYS A 41 -3.76 -28.44 -9.12
C LYS A 41 -3.68 -26.93 -9.35
N SER A 42 -3.76 -26.51 -10.60
CA SER A 42 -3.73 -25.10 -11.01
C SER A 42 -5.11 -24.52 -11.29
N LYS A 43 -6.20 -25.25 -11.00
CA LYS A 43 -7.56 -24.70 -11.12
C LYS A 43 -7.83 -23.76 -9.94
N PRO A 44 -8.58 -22.66 -10.14
CA PRO A 44 -9.02 -21.81 -9.05
C PRO A 44 -9.77 -22.61 -7.98
N TYR A 45 -9.62 -22.22 -6.71
CA TYR A 45 -10.40 -22.82 -5.64
C TYR A 45 -11.84 -22.33 -5.72
N ALA A 46 -12.76 -23.24 -6.04
CA ALA A 46 -14.20 -23.01 -6.07
C ALA A 46 -14.95 -24.18 -5.43
N CYS A 47 -14.47 -24.66 -4.27
CA CYS A 47 -15.06 -25.81 -3.55
C CYS A 47 -15.22 -27.09 -4.41
N GLY A 48 -14.40 -27.27 -5.44
CA GLY A 48 -14.46 -28.40 -6.38
C GLY A 48 -15.34 -28.17 -7.61
N GLU A 49 -16.00 -27.01 -7.73
CA GLU A 49 -16.82 -26.64 -8.89
C GLU A 49 -15.97 -26.08 -10.03
N ASP A 50 -16.46 -26.22 -11.28
CA ASP A 50 -15.81 -25.64 -12.45
C ASP A 50 -16.34 -24.22 -12.69
N VAL A 51 -15.54 -23.21 -12.32
CA VAL A 51 -15.86 -21.81 -12.53
C VAL A 51 -15.78 -21.45 -14.01
N GLN A 52 -16.94 -21.25 -14.64
CA GLN A 52 -17.04 -20.83 -16.05
C GLN A 52 -16.45 -19.42 -16.26
N HIS A 53 -16.61 -18.52 -15.29
CA HIS A 53 -16.14 -17.13 -15.35
C HIS A 53 -15.01 -16.90 -14.34
N HIS A 54 -13.78 -16.91 -14.83
CA HIS A 54 -12.56 -16.81 -14.02
C HIS A 54 -12.27 -15.39 -13.49
N ARG A 55 -13.05 -14.38 -13.90
CA ARG A 55 -12.87 -12.98 -13.51
C ARG A 55 -14.22 -12.30 -13.28
N LEU A 56 -14.94 -12.74 -12.25
CA LEU A 56 -16.02 -11.92 -11.69
C LEU A 56 -15.39 -10.65 -11.12
N GLN A 57 -15.88 -9.48 -11.55
CA GLN A 57 -15.52 -8.20 -10.93
C GLN A 57 -16.45 -8.01 -9.73
N PRO A 58 -15.94 -8.04 -8.49
CA PRO A 58 -16.74 -7.67 -7.34
C PRO A 58 -17.24 -6.24 -7.50
N ASP A 59 -18.45 -5.96 -7.01
CA ASP A 59 -18.89 -4.58 -6.89
C ASP A 59 -18.07 -3.89 -5.79
N TYR A 60 -17.17 -3.02 -6.21
CA TYR A 60 -16.33 -2.21 -5.34
C TYR A 60 -16.91 -0.80 -5.09
N GLY A 61 -18.17 -0.55 -5.48
CA GLY A 61 -18.82 0.76 -5.30
C GLY A 61 -18.72 1.26 -3.86
N GLN A 62 -18.94 0.38 -2.88
CA GLN A 62 -18.82 0.73 -1.45
C GLN A 62 -17.38 0.96 -0.98
N PHE A 63 -16.38 0.35 -1.64
CA PHE A 63 -14.96 0.53 -1.30
C PHE A 63 -14.37 1.81 -1.91
N PHE A 64 -15.05 2.42 -2.87
CA PHE A 64 -14.58 3.59 -3.58
C PHE A 64 -14.27 4.76 -2.62
N SER A 65 -15.20 5.10 -1.73
CA SER A 65 -15.05 6.21 -0.79
C SER A 65 -13.92 5.96 0.21
N PHE A 66 -13.72 4.70 0.62
CA PHE A 66 -12.58 4.32 1.45
C PHE A 66 -11.24 4.47 0.72
N ALA A 67 -11.15 4.07 -0.55
CA ALA A 67 -9.93 4.22 -1.34
C ALA A 67 -9.53 5.69 -1.50
N PHE A 68 -10.51 6.56 -1.77
CA PHE A 68 -10.28 8.01 -1.84
C PHE A 68 -9.90 8.60 -0.47
N PHE A 69 -10.56 8.17 0.60
CA PHE A 69 -10.17 8.56 1.96
C PHE A 69 -8.71 8.26 2.24
N PHE A 70 -8.25 7.03 2.00
CA PHE A 70 -6.86 6.64 2.22
C PHE A 70 -5.90 7.44 1.34
N THR A 71 -6.26 7.69 0.07
CA THR A 71 -5.41 8.44 -0.86
C THR A 71 -5.25 9.90 -0.40
N ILE A 72 -6.34 10.56 -0.02
CA ILE A 72 -6.30 11.94 0.49
C ILE A 72 -5.52 12.00 1.80
N MET A 73 -5.82 11.10 2.74
CA MET A 73 -5.11 11.03 4.03
C MET A 73 -3.62 10.76 3.87
N HIS A 74 -3.23 9.93 2.90
CA HIS A 74 -1.82 9.66 2.60
C HIS A 74 -1.08 10.92 2.16
N VAL A 75 -1.68 11.70 1.24
CA VAL A 75 -1.11 12.99 0.80
C VAL A 75 -1.05 13.98 1.95
N VAL A 76 -2.08 14.02 2.80
CA VAL A 76 -2.10 14.87 3.99
C VAL A 76 -0.96 14.52 4.96
N ALA A 77 -0.78 13.24 5.27
CA ALA A 77 0.32 12.79 6.12
C ALA A 77 1.68 13.14 5.53
N MET A 78 1.87 12.95 4.22
CA MET A 78 3.11 13.28 3.52
C MET A 78 3.43 14.78 3.59
N ILE A 79 2.45 15.65 3.36
CA ILE A 79 2.63 17.11 3.43
C ILE A 79 2.96 17.52 4.87
N ILE A 80 2.17 17.09 5.86
CA ILE A 80 2.41 17.43 7.27
C ILE A 80 3.81 16.97 7.71
N ALA A 81 4.25 15.78 7.29
CA ALA A 81 5.56 15.24 7.64
C ALA A 81 6.75 15.97 6.97
N THR A 82 6.50 16.69 5.87
CA THR A 82 7.56 17.36 5.09
C THR A 82 7.58 18.88 5.27
N VAL A 83 6.54 19.48 5.86
CA VAL A 83 6.53 20.91 6.20
C VAL A 83 7.64 21.20 7.23
N PRO A 84 8.53 22.18 6.97
CA PRO A 84 9.54 22.60 7.93
C PRO A 84 8.89 23.10 9.23
N SER A 85 9.41 22.65 10.37
CA SER A 85 9.00 23.17 11.68
C SER A 85 9.93 24.32 12.08
N GLY A 86 9.37 25.50 12.34
CA GLY A 86 10.18 26.63 12.81
C GLY A 86 9.56 28.00 12.67
N SER A 87 8.56 28.17 11.79
CA SER A 87 7.88 29.46 11.61
C SER A 87 6.37 29.37 11.78
N LEU A 88 5.76 30.47 12.22
CA LEU A 88 4.29 30.61 12.30
C LEU A 88 3.60 30.42 10.94
N PRO A 89 4.12 30.96 9.81
CA PRO A 89 3.58 30.69 8.48
C PRO A 89 3.51 29.20 8.11
N ASP A 90 4.56 28.43 8.41
CA ASP A 90 4.61 26.99 8.08
C ASP A 90 3.56 26.20 8.85
N SER A 91 3.40 26.51 10.14
CA SER A 91 2.40 25.87 11.00
C SER A 91 0.97 26.23 10.57
N LEU A 92 0.76 27.50 10.17
CA LEU A 92 -0.53 27.97 9.67
C LEU A 92 -0.88 27.31 8.33
N PHE A 93 0.09 27.17 7.42
CA PHE A 93 -0.09 26.46 6.16
C PHE A 93 -0.51 25.00 6.39
N ALA A 94 0.21 24.27 7.26
CA ALA A 94 -0.13 22.89 7.59
C ALA A 94 -1.55 22.77 8.19
N ALA A 95 -1.93 23.69 9.08
CA ALA A 95 -3.26 23.71 9.70
C ALA A 95 -4.37 23.98 8.67
N LEU A 96 -4.22 25.02 7.84
CA LEU A 96 -5.20 25.37 6.80
C LEU A 96 -5.34 24.25 5.77
N PHE A 97 -4.22 23.65 5.35
CA PHE A 97 -4.21 22.51 4.44
C PHE A 97 -4.99 21.33 5.04
N THR A 98 -4.74 20.99 6.31
CA THR A 98 -5.43 19.89 7.00
C THR A 98 -6.94 20.15 7.13
N ILE A 99 -7.35 21.38 7.45
CA ILE A 99 -8.77 21.77 7.53
C ILE A 99 -9.44 21.66 6.15
N SER A 100 -8.75 22.09 5.09
CA SER A 100 -9.26 21.99 3.73
C SER A 100 -9.45 20.54 3.29
N ALA A 101 -8.50 19.66 3.63
CA ALA A 101 -8.59 18.23 3.34
C ALA A 101 -9.70 17.54 4.15
N ALA A 102 -9.84 17.89 5.43
CA ALA A 102 -10.94 17.40 6.27
C ALA A 102 -12.32 17.82 5.72
N THR A 103 -12.43 19.05 5.23
CA THR A 103 -13.66 19.54 4.58
C THR A 103 -13.95 18.78 3.29
N GLY A 104 -12.93 18.54 2.46
CA GLY A 104 -13.05 17.72 1.25
C GLY A 104 -13.48 16.28 1.54
N LEU A 105 -12.92 15.66 2.58
CA LEU A 105 -13.33 14.33 3.05
C LEU A 105 -14.77 14.33 3.56
N ALA A 106 -15.17 15.32 4.35
CA ALA A 106 -16.55 15.44 4.81
C ALA A 106 -17.54 15.60 3.64
N ALA A 107 -17.16 16.33 2.59
CA ALA A 107 -17.96 16.45 1.37
C ALA A 107 -18.06 15.13 0.60
N LEU A 108 -16.97 14.35 0.54
CA LEU A 108 -16.94 13.04 -0.10
C LEU A 108 -17.95 12.08 0.57
N PHE A 109 -17.90 11.94 1.89
CA PHE A 109 -18.80 11.04 2.62
C PHE A 109 -20.26 11.50 2.63
N ARG A 110 -20.53 12.79 2.40
CA ARG A 110 -21.90 13.30 2.25
C ARG A 110 -22.53 12.95 0.92
N LYS A 111 -21.75 12.63 -0.12
CA LYS A 111 -22.27 12.29 -1.45
C LYS A 111 -22.86 10.87 -1.48
N ASP A 112 -22.41 10.02 -0.57
CA ASP A 112 -22.77 8.59 -0.52
C ASP A 112 -23.85 8.26 0.53
N ALA A 113 -24.40 9.28 1.21
CA ALA A 113 -25.49 9.19 2.19
C ALA A 113 -26.79 9.76 1.63
#